data_AF-K3WKB7-F1
#
_entry.id   AF-K3WKB7-F1
#
_cell.length_a   1.000
_cell.length_b   1.000
_cell.length_c   1.000
_cell.angle_alpha   90.00
_cell.angle_beta   90.00
_cell.angle_gamma   90.00
#
_symmetry.space_group_name_H-M   'P 1'
#
loop_
_entity.id
_entity.type
_entity.pdbx_description
1 polymer ?
#
loop_
_entity_poly.entity_id
_entity_poly.type
_entity_poly.pdbx_seq_one_letter_code
_entity_poly.pdbx_strand_id
1 'polypeptide(L)'
;MTSIQNTLRDLLALVHADLERPLAAQKTPLSYEKALVKIQRMWRIRRARKQLKALVRDVFASFQDPATGATYYYNTRTKTTQWAKPKALGDEALVAAAPAATKKAPCIAVAFATRAEQEYAAALCIQRMLRVRAARDHMRRLISSVYEKIWDATTGRFYYHNTQSKQVSWERPRWVNDADLGTPRTRQQRQQQRDAKALLHRAMTPEHAATLVQRAYRRKRGFETLLMLCRAVYERIYDPNQDAYYYHNTRTKQTTWEKPAVLRNAQADVFTPRTRQKQQQLETLAHLGDTRKPRVWTQDTAVVCLQGLFRKRQAQRALHARLAQVYRKALDPDSGLFYYVNVETQAVSWEPPALVVISNVAVEEY
;
A
#
# COMPACT_ATOMS: atom_id res chain seq x y z
N MET A 1 53.49 4.70 58.30
CA MET A 1 52.77 5.96 58.00
C MET A 1 53.23 6.67 56.72
N THR A 2 54.16 6.12 55.94
CA THR A 2 54.74 6.75 54.73
C THR A 2 53.95 6.51 53.43
N SER A 3 53.02 5.54 53.38
CA SER A 3 52.25 5.21 52.17
C SER A 3 51.14 6.23 51.85
N ILE A 4 50.50 6.81 52.87
CA ILE A 4 49.38 7.76 52.71
C ILE A 4 49.89 9.16 52.29
N GLN A 5 51.10 9.54 52.73
CA GLN A 5 51.69 10.83 52.36
C GLN A 5 52.12 10.87 50.89
N ASN A 6 52.55 9.74 50.32
CA ASN A 6 52.90 9.67 48.90
C ASN A 6 51.66 9.76 48.00
N THR A 7 50.55 9.12 48.37
CA THR A 7 49.30 9.20 47.59
C THR A 7 48.72 10.61 47.54
N LEU A 8 48.87 11.40 48.62
CA LEU A 8 48.35 12.76 48.66
C LEU A 8 49.23 13.72 47.84
N ARG A 9 50.55 13.50 47.83
CA ARG A 9 51.48 14.21 46.94
C ARG A 9 51.22 13.91 45.47
N ASP A 10 50.99 12.64 45.12
CA ASP A 10 50.69 12.24 43.74
C ASP A 10 49.34 12.78 43.26
N LEU A 11 48.32 12.78 44.13
CA LEU A 11 47.02 13.39 43.82
C LEU A 11 47.12 14.90 43.66
N LEU A 12 47.88 15.58 44.52
CA LEU A 12 48.13 17.02 44.37
C LEU A 12 48.93 17.33 43.11
N ALA A 13 49.91 16.52 42.74
CA ALA A 13 50.66 16.66 41.50
C ALA A 13 49.78 16.45 40.26
N LEU A 14 48.84 15.49 40.32
CA LEU A 14 47.87 15.24 39.26
C LEU A 14 46.90 16.42 39.09
N VAL A 15 46.39 16.96 40.20
CA VAL A 15 45.53 18.15 40.21
C VAL A 15 46.29 19.39 39.72
N HIS A 16 47.57 19.54 40.09
CA HIS A 16 48.40 20.64 39.60
C HIS A 16 48.65 20.51 38.09
N ALA A 17 48.96 19.32 37.58
CA ALA A 17 49.13 19.06 36.15
C ALA A 17 47.84 19.27 35.34
N ASP A 18 46.67 18.98 35.92
CA ASP A 18 45.37 19.24 35.29
C ASP A 18 45.00 20.74 35.29
N LEU A 19 45.50 21.52 36.27
CA LEU A 19 45.32 22.98 36.35
C LEU A 19 46.33 23.75 35.49
N GLU A 20 47.56 23.24 35.34
CA GLU A 20 48.61 23.80 34.49
C GLU A 20 48.42 23.49 33.00
N ARG A 21 47.49 22.59 32.63
CA ARG A 21 47.05 22.48 31.23
C ARG A 21 46.53 23.85 30.80
N PRO A 22 47.15 24.51 29.80
CA PRO A 22 46.80 25.87 29.45
C PRO A 22 45.31 25.91 29.09
N LEU A 23 44.55 26.80 29.74
CA LEU A 23 43.11 27.04 29.50
C LEU A 23 42.75 27.23 28.01
N ALA A 24 43.74 27.53 27.16
CA ALA A 24 43.63 27.58 25.71
C ALA A 24 43.45 26.20 25.02
N ALA A 25 44.00 25.11 25.58
CA ALA A 25 43.94 23.78 24.99
C ALA A 25 42.58 23.06 25.13
N GLN A 26 41.71 23.51 26.05
CA GLN A 26 40.37 22.94 26.22
C GLN A 26 39.34 23.42 25.18
N LYS A 27 39.65 24.45 24.39
CA LYS A 27 38.79 24.90 23.28
C LYS A 27 39.45 24.52 21.97
N THR A 28 39.29 23.26 21.56
CA THR A 28 39.61 22.87 20.17
C THR A 28 38.93 23.86 19.22
N PRO A 29 39.65 24.50 18.27
CA PRO A 29 39.02 25.41 17.32
C PRO A 29 37.90 24.66 16.59
N LEU A 30 36.73 25.29 16.53
CA LEU A 30 35.53 24.67 15.98
C LEU A 30 35.78 24.36 14.49
N SER A 31 35.89 23.07 14.15
CA SER A 31 36.05 22.61 12.75
C SER A 31 35.05 23.32 11.83
N TYR A 32 35.49 23.65 10.61
CA TYR A 32 34.72 24.39 9.61
C TYR A 32 33.28 23.86 9.44
N GLU A 33 33.12 22.53 9.38
CA GLU A 33 31.81 21.89 9.26
C GLU A 33 30.94 22.14 10.50
N LYS A 34 31.52 22.01 11.69
CA LYS A 34 30.83 22.28 12.96
C LYS A 34 30.46 23.76 13.09
N ALA A 35 31.32 24.67 12.61
CA ALA A 35 31.05 26.10 12.55
C ALA A 35 29.91 26.43 11.58
N LEU A 36 29.92 25.85 10.38
CA LEU A 36 28.86 26.01 9.38
C LEU A 36 27.50 25.56 9.93
N VAL A 37 27.43 24.36 10.53
CA VAL A 37 26.19 23.85 11.14
C VAL A 37 25.71 24.77 12.26
N LYS A 38 26.63 25.31 13.07
CA LYS A 38 26.30 26.26 14.14
C LYS A 38 25.74 27.57 13.57
N ILE A 39 26.33 28.13 12.52
CA ILE A 39 25.85 29.33 11.84
C ILE A 39 24.46 29.08 11.24
N GLN A 40 24.27 27.96 10.53
CA GLN A 40 22.98 27.57 9.96
C GLN A 40 21.91 27.41 11.06
N ARG A 41 22.25 26.77 12.19
CA ARG A 41 21.36 26.62 13.34
C ARG A 41 21.00 27.97 13.95
N MET A 42 21.99 28.85 14.15
CA MET A 42 21.77 30.21 14.67
C MET A 42 20.86 31.02 13.75
N TRP A 43 21.04 30.92 12.43
CA TRP A 43 20.17 31.58 11.46
C TRP A 43 18.74 31.04 11.51
N ARG A 44 18.57 29.71 11.58
CA ARG A 44 17.24 29.08 11.73
C ARG A 44 16.54 29.54 13.01
N ILE A 45 17.26 29.62 14.13
CA ILE A 45 16.74 30.14 15.41
C ILE A 45 16.36 31.61 15.28
N ARG A 46 17.22 32.45 14.70
CA ARG A 46 16.94 33.88 14.49
C ARG A 46 15.70 34.08 13.61
N ARG A 47 15.59 33.32 12.52
CA ARG A 47 14.42 33.33 11.62
C ARG A 47 13.15 32.90 12.36
N ALA A 48 13.22 31.81 13.13
CA ALA A 48 12.08 31.32 13.93
C ALA A 48 11.65 32.34 14.99
N ARG A 49 12.59 32.98 15.69
CA ARG A 49 12.29 34.06 16.67
C ARG A 49 11.62 35.25 16.00
N LYS A 50 12.09 35.67 14.81
CA LYS A 50 11.47 36.75 14.03
C LYS A 50 10.04 36.41 13.63
N GLN A 51 9.80 35.18 13.17
CA GLN A 51 8.46 34.69 12.82
C GLN A 51 7.54 34.62 14.05
N LEU A 52 8.03 34.12 15.18
CA LEU A 52 7.28 34.07 16.44
C LEU A 52 6.86 35.47 16.90
N LYS A 53 7.78 36.45 16.91
CA LYS A 53 7.45 37.84 17.23
C LYS A 53 6.37 38.40 16.31
N ALA A 54 6.42 38.10 15.01
CA ALA A 54 5.40 38.54 14.06
C ALA A 54 4.02 37.92 14.37
N LEU A 55 3.96 36.63 14.69
CA LEU A 55 2.71 35.98 15.11
C LEU A 55 2.16 36.57 16.40
N VAL A 56 3.02 36.88 17.38
CA VAL A 56 2.59 37.51 18.64
C VAL A 56 2.01 38.90 18.39
N ARG A 57 2.58 39.68 17.45
CA ARG A 57 2.02 40.97 17.04
C ARG A 57 0.64 40.87 16.39
N ASP A 58 0.42 39.82 15.60
CA ASP A 58 -0.86 39.56 14.95
C ASP A 58 -1.95 39.13 15.97
N VAL A 59 -1.54 38.40 17.01
CA VAL A 59 -2.46 37.84 18.01
C VAL A 59 -2.76 38.82 19.16
N PHE A 60 -1.80 39.65 19.57
CA PHE A 60 -1.93 40.53 20.72
C PHE A 60 -2.01 42.00 20.31
N ALA A 61 -3.02 42.68 20.81
CA ALA A 61 -3.17 44.13 20.73
C ALA A 61 -2.86 44.76 22.09
N SER A 62 -2.17 45.90 22.11
CA SER A 62 -1.96 46.72 23.31
C SER A 62 -3.00 47.83 23.38
N PHE A 63 -3.56 48.04 24.57
CA PHE A 63 -4.52 49.10 24.87
C PHE A 63 -4.12 49.79 26.17
N GLN A 64 -4.44 51.07 26.31
CA GLN A 64 -4.27 51.81 27.56
C GLN A 64 -5.61 51.88 28.28
N ASP A 65 -5.61 51.58 29.58
CA ASP A 65 -6.78 51.76 30.42
C ASP A 65 -6.98 53.26 30.71
N PRO A 66 -8.14 53.87 30.38
CA PRO A 66 -8.38 55.29 30.61
C PRO A 66 -8.42 55.70 32.09
N ALA A 67 -8.68 54.76 33.02
CA ALA A 67 -8.74 55.07 34.44
C ALA A 67 -7.36 55.05 35.11
N THR A 68 -6.46 54.16 34.68
CA THR A 68 -5.15 53.93 35.33
C THR A 68 -3.95 54.32 34.47
N GLY A 69 -4.15 54.57 33.16
CA GLY A 69 -3.08 54.81 32.18
C GLY A 69 -2.20 53.57 31.90
N ALA A 70 -2.46 52.44 32.56
CA ALA A 70 -1.65 51.23 32.42
C ALA A 70 -1.96 50.51 31.09
N THR A 71 -0.91 50.00 30.44
CA THR A 71 -1.06 49.26 29.18
C THR A 71 -1.38 47.80 29.46
N TYR A 72 -2.52 47.32 28.98
CA TYR A 72 -2.87 45.89 29.00
C TYR A 72 -2.79 45.29 27.60
N TYR A 73 -2.57 43.98 27.54
CA TYR A 73 -2.46 43.23 26.30
C TYR A 73 -3.68 42.33 26.13
N TYR A 74 -4.40 42.50 25.03
CA TYR A 74 -5.58 41.73 24.69
C TYR A 74 -5.26 40.71 23.60
N ASN A 75 -5.57 39.44 23.86
CA ASN A 75 -5.43 38.37 22.88
C ASN A 75 -6.70 38.29 22.01
N THR A 76 -6.56 38.61 20.72
CA THR A 76 -7.69 38.67 19.77
C THR A 76 -8.30 37.30 19.48
N ARG A 77 -7.56 36.20 19.71
CA ARG A 77 -8.03 34.84 19.41
C ARG A 77 -8.77 34.20 20.57
N THR A 78 -8.28 34.37 21.80
CA THR A 78 -8.89 33.79 23.00
C THR A 78 -9.85 34.75 23.70
N LYS A 79 -9.85 36.03 23.31
CA LYS A 79 -10.63 37.11 23.93
C LYS A 79 -10.33 37.32 25.42
N THR A 80 -9.07 37.10 25.81
CA THR A 80 -8.59 37.25 27.19
C THR A 80 -7.63 38.43 27.29
N THR A 81 -7.71 39.18 28.39
CA THR A 81 -6.78 40.27 28.73
C THR A 81 -5.69 39.78 29.68
N GLN A 82 -4.49 40.35 29.56
CA GLN A 82 -3.39 40.13 30.48
C GLN A 82 -2.60 41.42 30.68
N TRP A 83 -2.15 41.67 31.90
CA TRP A 83 -1.33 42.83 32.24
C TRP A 83 0.16 42.61 31.93
N ALA A 84 0.61 41.36 31.97
CA ALA A 84 2.00 41.01 31.67
C ALA A 84 2.26 40.97 30.16
N LYS A 85 3.40 41.55 29.73
CA LYS A 85 3.84 41.53 28.33
C LYS A 85 4.12 40.10 27.85
N PRO A 86 3.67 39.70 26.64
CA PRO A 86 3.94 38.36 26.11
C PRO A 86 5.45 38.06 26.07
N LYS A 87 5.89 36.99 26.76
CA LYS A 87 7.31 36.63 26.93
C LYS A 87 8.11 36.56 25.63
N ALA A 88 7.45 36.18 24.53
CA ALA A 88 8.08 36.04 23.21
C ALA A 88 8.43 37.36 22.52
N LEU A 89 7.89 38.50 23.00
CA LEU A 89 8.08 39.81 22.38
C LEU A 89 9.40 40.50 22.82
N GLY A 90 9.90 40.18 24.01
CA GLY A 90 11.12 40.80 24.59
C GLY A 90 10.96 42.31 24.75
N ASP A 91 11.98 43.07 24.36
CA ASP A 91 12.04 44.53 24.56
C ASP A 91 11.17 45.33 23.58
N GLU A 92 10.68 44.73 22.50
CA GLU A 92 9.97 45.48 21.45
C GLU A 92 8.51 45.79 21.83
N ALA A 93 8.04 47.01 21.53
CA ALA A 93 6.67 47.44 21.81
C ALA A 93 5.67 46.87 20.79
N LEU A 94 4.42 46.61 21.24
CA LEU A 94 3.28 46.40 20.35
C LEU A 94 2.71 47.78 20.00
N VAL A 95 2.65 48.09 18.71
CA VAL A 95 2.00 49.31 18.22
C VAL A 95 0.49 49.16 18.47
N ALA A 96 -0.15 50.22 18.96
CA ALA A 96 -1.60 50.26 19.21
C ALA A 96 -2.37 49.81 17.96
N ALA A 97 -3.45 49.05 18.17
CA ALA A 97 -4.22 48.41 17.11
C ALA A 97 -4.85 49.44 16.16
N ALA A 98 -4.16 49.77 15.07
CA ALA A 98 -4.81 50.32 13.88
C ALA A 98 -5.74 49.24 13.29
N PRO A 99 -6.92 49.60 12.77
CA PRO A 99 -7.87 48.62 12.25
C PRO A 99 -7.22 47.76 11.16
N ALA A 100 -7.14 46.47 11.43
CA ALA A 100 -6.50 45.48 10.58
C ALA A 100 -7.29 45.32 9.28
N ALA A 101 -7.02 46.17 8.30
CA ALA A 101 -7.34 45.90 6.91
C ALA A 101 -6.60 44.61 6.52
N THR A 102 -7.34 43.52 6.34
CA THR A 102 -6.82 42.25 5.81
C THR A 102 -6.32 42.47 4.38
N LYS A 103 -5.11 43.00 4.24
CA LYS A 103 -4.40 43.04 2.97
C LYS A 103 -4.05 41.59 2.64
N LYS A 104 -4.91 40.90 1.89
CA LYS A 104 -4.53 39.67 1.20
C LYS A 104 -3.27 40.02 0.43
N ALA A 105 -2.13 39.42 0.82
CA ALA A 105 -0.90 39.60 0.09
C ALA A 105 -1.21 39.27 -1.38
N PRO A 106 -0.88 40.15 -2.34
CA PRO A 106 -1.11 39.86 -3.74
C PRO A 106 -0.44 38.52 -4.06
N CYS A 107 -1.15 37.66 -4.78
CA CYS A 107 -0.58 36.44 -5.29
C CYS A 107 0.56 36.87 -6.22
N ILE A 108 1.81 36.78 -5.76
CA ILE A 108 2.96 37.14 -6.57
C ILE A 108 3.00 36.10 -7.70
N ALA A 109 2.57 36.50 -8.90
CA ALA A 109 2.75 35.71 -10.10
C ALA A 109 4.25 35.64 -10.35
N VAL A 110 4.86 34.48 -10.06
CA VAL A 110 6.27 34.26 -10.33
C VAL A 110 6.40 34.04 -11.84
N ALA A 111 7.05 34.97 -12.53
CA ALA A 111 7.45 34.76 -13.92
C ALA A 111 8.66 33.82 -13.93
N PHE A 112 8.57 32.74 -14.72
CA PHE A 112 9.66 31.78 -14.90
C PHE A 112 10.44 32.11 -16.18
N ALA A 113 11.78 32.03 -16.14
CA ALA A 113 12.61 32.34 -17.30
C ALA A 113 12.64 31.17 -18.30
N THR A 114 12.62 29.93 -17.81
CA THR A 114 12.64 28.72 -18.64
C THR A 114 11.51 27.75 -18.31
N ARG A 115 11.15 26.90 -19.28
CA ARG A 115 10.14 25.84 -19.10
C ARG A 115 10.55 24.82 -18.03
N ALA A 116 11.83 24.45 -18.01
CA ALA A 116 12.38 23.51 -17.04
C ALA A 116 12.28 24.03 -15.59
N GLU A 117 12.52 25.33 -15.37
CA GLU A 117 12.32 25.96 -14.05
C GLU A 117 10.84 25.94 -13.63
N GLN A 118 9.92 26.19 -14.57
CA GLN A 118 8.49 26.13 -14.30
C GLN A 118 8.05 24.71 -13.91
N GLU A 119 8.51 23.69 -14.64
CA GLU A 119 8.21 22.28 -14.35
C GLU A 119 8.78 21.85 -13.00
N TYR A 120 10.03 22.22 -12.70
CA TYR A 120 10.65 21.93 -11.42
C TYR A 120 9.93 22.62 -10.25
N ALA A 121 9.54 23.90 -10.40
CA ALA A 121 8.78 24.63 -9.40
C ALA A 121 7.38 24.02 -9.20
N ALA A 122 6.70 23.62 -10.28
CA ALA A 122 5.42 22.93 -10.22
C ALA A 122 5.55 21.58 -9.49
N ALA A 123 6.57 20.78 -9.81
CA ALA A 123 6.86 19.52 -9.15
C ALA A 123 7.09 19.70 -7.64
N LEU A 124 7.87 20.71 -7.23
CA LEU A 124 8.05 21.04 -5.81
C LEU A 124 6.74 21.46 -5.13
N CYS A 125 5.87 22.20 -5.81
CA CYS A 125 4.55 22.57 -5.28
C CYS A 125 3.68 21.33 -5.06
N ILE A 126 3.61 20.43 -6.03
CA ILE A 126 2.86 19.17 -5.93
C ILE A 126 3.42 18.31 -4.80
N GLN A 127 4.74 18.12 -4.74
CA GLN A 127 5.41 17.38 -3.67
C GLN A 127 5.11 17.99 -2.29
N ARG A 128 5.14 19.32 -2.18
CA ARG A 128 4.80 20.02 -0.93
C ARG A 128 3.34 19.79 -0.55
N MET A 129 2.41 19.87 -1.50
CA MET A 129 0.99 19.60 -1.26
C MET A 129 0.77 18.16 -0.80
N LEU A 130 1.44 17.19 -1.42
CA LEU A 130 1.37 15.78 -1.02
C LEU A 130 1.93 15.55 0.38
N ARG A 131 3.08 16.14 0.72
CA ARG A 131 3.65 16.07 2.08
C ARG A 131 2.71 16.67 3.12
N VAL A 132 2.08 17.81 2.81
CA VAL A 132 1.09 18.44 3.70
C VAL A 132 -0.16 17.56 3.83
N ARG A 133 -0.65 16.97 2.74
CA ARG A 133 -1.79 16.03 2.76
C ARG A 133 -1.46 14.82 3.62
N ALA A 134 -0.31 14.19 3.41
CA ALA A 134 0.15 13.05 4.19
C ALA A 134 0.30 13.39 5.69
N ALA A 135 0.84 14.56 6.03
CA ALA A 135 0.93 15.03 7.41
C ALA A 135 -0.46 15.24 8.04
N ARG A 136 -1.40 15.82 7.29
CA ARG A 136 -2.80 15.99 7.74
C ARG A 136 -3.51 14.64 7.91
N ASP A 137 -3.32 13.70 6.99
CA ASP A 137 -3.86 12.34 7.08
C ASP A 137 -3.27 11.57 8.26
N HIS A 138 -1.99 11.77 8.55
CA HIS A 138 -1.35 11.21 9.73
C HIS A 138 -1.94 11.81 11.01
N MET A 139 -2.08 13.13 11.10
CA MET A 139 -2.69 13.80 12.25
C MET A 139 -4.15 13.36 12.47
N ARG A 140 -4.93 13.24 11.39
CA ARG A 140 -6.30 12.71 11.45
C ARG A 140 -6.35 11.31 12.05
N ARG A 141 -5.45 10.42 11.63
CA ARG A 141 -5.34 9.05 12.17
C ARG A 141 -4.96 9.04 13.65
N LEU A 142 -4.04 9.90 14.07
CA LEU A 142 -3.67 10.02 15.47
C LEU A 142 -4.87 10.47 16.32
N ILE A 143 -5.55 11.54 15.92
CA ILE A 143 -6.70 12.07 16.68
C ILE A 143 -7.84 11.04 16.70
N SER A 144 -8.20 10.45 15.55
CA SER A 144 -9.28 9.44 15.48
C SER A 144 -8.97 8.15 16.24
N SER A 145 -7.70 7.83 16.50
CA SER A 145 -7.33 6.67 17.33
C SER A 145 -7.61 6.87 18.82
N VAL A 146 -7.67 8.13 19.26
CA VAL A 146 -7.85 8.53 20.66
C VAL A 146 -9.31 8.80 20.97
N TYR A 147 -10.07 9.34 20.01
CA TYR A 147 -11.48 9.69 20.19
C TYR A 147 -12.43 8.59 19.71
N GLU A 148 -13.49 8.37 20.48
CA GLU A 148 -14.60 7.50 20.15
C GLU A 148 -15.86 8.33 19.94
N LYS A 149 -16.64 7.97 18.92
CA LYS A 149 -17.97 8.55 18.66
C LYS A 149 -19.03 7.64 19.28
N ILE A 150 -19.79 8.15 20.24
CA ILE A 150 -20.79 7.39 21.00
C ILE A 150 -22.15 8.05 20.85
N TRP A 151 -23.18 7.24 20.60
CA TRP A 151 -24.57 7.70 20.54
C TRP A 151 -25.14 7.79 21.96
N ASP A 152 -25.71 8.94 22.31
CA ASP A 152 -26.50 9.10 23.52
C ASP A 152 -28.00 9.04 23.18
N ALA A 153 -28.68 8.05 23.75
CA ALA A 153 -30.11 7.83 23.55
C ALA A 153 -30.98 8.90 24.22
N THR A 154 -30.49 9.55 25.28
CA THR A 154 -31.27 10.54 26.04
C THR A 154 -31.34 11.88 25.32
N THR A 155 -30.22 12.34 24.78
CA THR A 155 -30.14 13.61 24.03
C THR A 155 -30.36 13.46 22.52
N GLY A 156 -30.35 12.23 22.00
CA GLY A 156 -30.48 11.95 20.57
C GLY A 156 -29.32 12.51 19.74
N ARG A 157 -28.13 12.64 20.34
CA ARG A 157 -26.94 13.21 19.71
C ARG A 157 -25.71 12.36 19.99
N PHE A 158 -24.71 12.51 19.13
CA PHE A 158 -23.40 11.90 19.37
C PHE A 158 -22.56 12.78 20.29
N TYR A 159 -21.86 12.14 21.23
CA TYR A 159 -20.75 12.76 21.94
C TYR A 159 -19.44 12.06 21.60
N TYR A 160 -18.34 12.76 21.87
CA TYR A 160 -16.99 12.32 21.57
C TYR A 160 -16.24 12.07 22.88
N HIS A 161 -15.87 10.83 23.11
CA HIS A 161 -15.15 10.41 24.30
C HIS A 161 -13.66 10.27 23.98
N ASN A 162 -12.82 10.97 24.75
CA ASN A 162 -11.37 10.80 24.66
C ASN A 162 -10.92 9.61 25.50
N THR A 163 -10.40 8.58 24.86
CA THR A 163 -10.05 7.32 25.52
C THR A 163 -8.82 7.41 26.42
N GLN A 164 -7.97 8.41 26.23
CA GLN A 164 -6.77 8.66 27.03
C GLN A 164 -7.08 9.54 28.25
N SER A 165 -7.72 10.70 28.05
CA SER A 165 -8.03 11.62 29.15
C SER A 165 -9.31 11.29 29.90
N LYS A 166 -10.12 10.36 29.37
CA LYS A 166 -11.46 10.00 29.88
C LYS A 166 -12.45 11.17 29.93
N GLN A 167 -12.17 12.24 29.17
CA GLN A 167 -13.05 13.40 29.07
C GLN A 167 -14.07 13.22 27.94
N VAL A 168 -15.26 13.78 28.14
CA VAL A 168 -16.35 13.80 27.17
C VAL A 168 -16.47 15.20 26.58
N SER A 169 -16.60 15.28 25.26
CA SER A 169 -16.86 16.51 24.51
C SER A 169 -18.11 16.32 23.66
N TRP A 170 -19.01 17.30 23.68
CA TRP A 170 -20.15 17.37 22.77
C TRP A 170 -19.76 17.96 21.41
N GLU A 171 -18.62 18.64 21.35
CA GLU A 171 -18.05 19.14 20.10
C GLU A 171 -17.11 18.12 19.48
N ARG A 172 -17.15 18.03 18.14
CA ARG A 172 -16.28 17.16 17.38
C ARG A 172 -14.81 17.60 17.48
N PRO A 173 -13.86 16.66 17.68
CA PRO A 173 -12.44 16.97 17.67
C PRO A 173 -12.01 17.73 16.42
N ARG A 174 -11.21 18.78 16.62
CA ARG A 174 -10.75 19.64 15.53
C ARG A 174 -9.88 18.85 14.55
N TRP A 175 -10.07 19.10 13.26
CA TRP A 175 -9.33 18.49 12.13
C TRP A 175 -9.60 17.00 11.87
N VAL A 176 -10.64 16.42 12.47
CA VAL A 176 -11.14 15.08 12.16
C VAL A 176 -12.58 15.15 11.67
N ASN A 177 -12.95 14.27 10.74
CA ASN A 177 -14.33 14.14 10.26
C ASN A 177 -15.05 13.00 10.98
N ASP A 178 -16.38 13.03 11.02
CA ASP A 178 -17.21 12.00 11.63
C ASP A 178 -16.95 10.60 11.08
N ALA A 179 -16.66 10.49 9.77
CA ALA A 179 -16.38 9.23 9.11
C ALA A 179 -15.09 8.56 9.61
N ASP A 180 -14.13 9.35 10.10
CA ASP A 180 -12.87 8.84 10.61
C ASP A 180 -13.00 8.35 12.08
N LEU A 181 -14.04 8.80 12.79
CA LEU A 181 -14.26 8.48 14.20
C LEU A 181 -15.01 7.16 14.33
N GLY A 182 -14.33 6.17 14.93
CA GLY A 182 -14.91 4.86 15.17
C GLY A 182 -15.92 4.88 16.32
N THR A 183 -16.94 4.03 16.21
CA THR A 183 -17.76 3.65 17.35
C THR A 183 -17.00 2.65 18.25
N PRO A 184 -17.37 2.50 19.53
CA PRO A 184 -16.77 1.51 20.43
C PRO A 184 -16.76 0.10 19.83
N ARG A 185 -17.87 -0.30 19.17
CA ARG A 185 -17.99 -1.59 18.48
C ARG A 185 -16.96 -1.76 17.37
N THR A 186 -16.80 -0.75 16.51
CA THR A 186 -15.81 -0.76 15.42
C THR A 186 -14.37 -0.81 15.95
N ARG A 187 -14.10 -0.19 17.10
CA ARG A 187 -12.77 -0.21 17.74
C ARG A 187 -12.47 -1.59 18.31
N GLN A 188 -13.42 -2.19 19.02
CA GLN A 188 -13.28 -3.54 19.58
C GLN A 188 -13.04 -4.58 18.47
N GLN A 189 -13.79 -4.49 17.36
CA GLN A 189 -13.58 -5.35 16.20
C GLN A 189 -12.19 -5.18 15.58
N ARG A 190 -11.71 -3.93 15.43
CA ARG A 190 -10.34 -3.66 14.95
C ARG A 190 -9.28 -4.23 15.89
N GLN A 191 -9.50 -4.14 17.21
CA GLN A 191 -8.58 -4.70 18.19
C GLN A 191 -8.52 -6.23 18.07
N GLN A 192 -9.66 -6.91 18.03
CA GLN A 192 -9.74 -8.35 17.81
C GLN A 192 -9.05 -8.79 16.51
N GLN A 193 -9.23 -8.04 15.42
CA GLN A 193 -8.54 -8.32 14.16
C GLN A 193 -7.02 -8.14 14.26
N ARG A 194 -6.54 -7.12 14.98
CA ARG A 194 -5.11 -6.92 15.21
C ARG A 194 -4.52 -8.03 16.06
N ASP A 195 -5.22 -8.43 17.11
CA ASP A 195 -4.79 -9.50 18.01
C ASP A 195 -4.78 -10.85 17.27
N ALA A 196 -5.82 -11.14 16.48
CA ALA A 196 -5.86 -12.31 15.60
C ALA A 196 -4.72 -12.28 14.57
N LYS A 197 -4.45 -11.13 13.93
CA LYS A 197 -3.35 -10.99 12.98
C LYS A 197 -1.99 -11.11 13.64
N ALA A 198 -1.81 -10.55 14.83
CA ALA A 198 -0.59 -10.68 15.61
C ALA A 198 -0.35 -12.12 16.06
N LEU A 199 -1.41 -12.83 16.43
CA LEU A 199 -1.36 -14.26 16.76
C LEU A 199 -0.98 -15.09 15.53
N LEU A 200 -1.55 -14.81 14.36
CA LEU A 200 -1.14 -15.43 13.09
C LEU A 200 0.34 -15.16 12.76
N HIS A 201 0.81 -13.93 12.94
CA HIS A 201 2.19 -13.55 12.63
C HIS A 201 3.20 -14.09 13.63
N ARG A 202 2.84 -14.14 14.92
CA ARG A 202 3.69 -14.68 15.99
C ARG A 202 3.79 -16.21 15.90
N ALA A 203 2.77 -16.86 15.35
CA ALA A 203 2.68 -18.32 15.25
C ALA A 203 2.94 -18.88 13.85
N MET A 204 3.41 -18.09 12.87
CA MET A 204 3.76 -18.65 11.56
C MET A 204 5.12 -19.36 11.60
N THR A 205 5.21 -20.36 12.46
CA THR A 205 6.23 -21.40 12.38
C THR A 205 6.08 -22.12 11.02
N PRO A 206 7.17 -22.68 10.47
CA PRO A 206 7.08 -23.44 9.22
C PRO A 206 6.03 -24.57 9.31
N GLU A 207 5.83 -25.14 10.49
CA GLU A 207 4.80 -26.16 10.76
C GLU A 207 3.37 -25.61 10.69
N HIS A 208 3.13 -24.42 11.26
CA HIS A 208 1.82 -23.78 11.16
C HIS A 208 1.51 -23.35 9.72
N ALA A 209 2.51 -22.87 8.98
CA ALA A 209 2.38 -22.61 7.55
C ALA A 209 2.09 -23.89 6.75
N ALA A 210 2.82 -24.98 7.04
CA ALA A 210 2.61 -26.28 6.40
C ALA A 210 1.20 -26.83 6.66
N THR A 211 0.68 -26.74 7.89
CA THR A 211 -0.69 -27.18 8.20
C THR A 211 -1.75 -26.35 7.47
N LEU A 212 -1.57 -25.03 7.32
CA LEU A 212 -2.46 -24.19 6.53
C LEU A 212 -2.44 -24.57 5.05
N VAL A 213 -1.26 -24.79 4.47
CA VAL A 213 -1.11 -25.24 3.07
C VAL A 213 -1.73 -26.62 2.86
N GLN A 214 -1.49 -27.56 3.79
CA GLN A 214 -2.10 -28.90 3.76
C GLN A 214 -3.63 -28.82 3.86
N ARG A 215 -4.18 -27.98 4.74
CA ARG A 215 -5.64 -27.75 4.83
C ARG A 215 -6.20 -27.20 3.53
N ALA A 216 -5.54 -26.20 2.94
CA ALA A 216 -5.93 -25.64 1.66
C ALA A 216 -5.91 -26.69 0.54
N TYR A 217 -4.84 -27.50 0.48
CA TYR A 217 -4.73 -28.60 -0.49
C TYR A 217 -5.82 -29.66 -0.31
N ARG A 218 -6.06 -30.12 0.93
CA ARG A 218 -7.11 -31.11 1.23
C ARG A 218 -8.50 -30.57 0.86
N ARG A 219 -8.78 -29.30 1.14
CA ARG A 219 -10.01 -28.63 0.70
C ARG A 219 -10.12 -28.59 -0.82
N LYS A 220 -9.06 -28.18 -1.52
CA LYS A 220 -9.02 -28.13 -2.99
C LYS A 220 -9.29 -29.52 -3.58
N ARG A 221 -8.58 -30.55 -3.10
CA ARG A 221 -8.75 -31.93 -3.54
C ARG A 221 -10.16 -32.46 -3.26
N GLY A 222 -10.71 -32.21 -2.08
CA GLY A 222 -12.08 -32.59 -1.73
C GLY A 222 -13.14 -31.87 -2.57
N PHE A 223 -12.88 -30.61 -2.94
CA PHE A 223 -13.74 -29.88 -3.88
C PHE A 223 -13.64 -30.43 -5.30
N GLU A 224 -12.43 -30.77 -5.77
CA GLU A 224 -12.21 -31.41 -7.06
C GLU A 224 -12.93 -32.76 -7.15
N THR A 225 -12.88 -33.59 -6.11
CA THR A 225 -13.61 -34.87 -6.08
C THR A 225 -15.12 -34.64 -6.10
N LEU A 226 -15.64 -33.70 -5.30
CA LEU A 226 -17.05 -33.34 -5.31
C LEU A 226 -17.50 -32.84 -6.69
N LEU A 227 -16.68 -32.03 -7.34
CA LEU A 227 -16.93 -31.50 -8.69
C LEU A 227 -16.96 -32.63 -9.73
N MET A 228 -16.04 -33.60 -9.65
CA MET A 228 -16.07 -34.79 -10.49
C MET A 228 -17.35 -35.60 -10.29
N LEU A 229 -17.75 -35.85 -9.05
CA LEU A 229 -18.99 -36.56 -8.73
C LEU A 229 -20.22 -35.81 -9.25
N CYS A 230 -20.29 -34.49 -9.06
CA CYS A 230 -21.37 -33.68 -9.60
C CYS A 230 -21.43 -33.75 -11.13
N ARG A 231 -20.28 -33.70 -11.83
CA ARG A 231 -20.23 -33.82 -13.30
C ARG A 231 -20.65 -35.19 -13.81
N ALA A 232 -20.36 -36.25 -13.05
CA ALA A 232 -20.80 -37.60 -13.37
C ALA A 232 -22.32 -37.81 -13.18
N VAL A 233 -22.95 -37.04 -12.29
CA VAL A 233 -24.38 -37.20 -11.96
C VAL A 233 -25.28 -36.25 -12.75
N TYR A 234 -24.87 -35.02 -13.00
CA TYR A 234 -25.71 -34.04 -13.71
C TYR A 234 -25.42 -34.01 -15.20
N GLU A 235 -26.41 -33.70 -16.03
CA GLU A 235 -26.25 -33.39 -17.45
C GLU A 235 -26.84 -32.02 -17.73
N ARG A 236 -26.24 -31.27 -18.64
CA ARG A 236 -26.78 -30.00 -19.11
C ARG A 236 -27.51 -30.23 -20.44
N ILE A 237 -28.79 -29.92 -20.48
CA ILE A 237 -29.66 -30.13 -21.65
C ILE A 237 -30.24 -28.77 -22.08
N TYR A 238 -30.23 -28.52 -23.38
CA TYR A 238 -30.81 -27.31 -23.96
C TYR A 238 -32.29 -27.55 -24.26
N ASP A 239 -33.14 -26.64 -23.80
CA ASP A 239 -34.57 -26.62 -24.15
C ASP A 239 -34.82 -25.56 -25.23
N PRO A 240 -35.19 -25.95 -26.47
CA PRO A 240 -35.44 -25.02 -27.55
C PRO A 240 -36.67 -24.12 -27.32
N ASN A 241 -37.61 -24.51 -26.45
CA ASN A 241 -38.83 -23.72 -26.21
C ASN A 241 -38.57 -22.50 -25.31
N GLN A 242 -37.60 -22.60 -24.39
CA GLN A 242 -37.26 -21.56 -23.43
C GLN A 242 -35.91 -20.87 -23.71
N ASP A 243 -35.22 -21.31 -24.77
CA ASP A 243 -33.87 -20.88 -25.13
C ASP A 243 -32.90 -20.90 -23.92
N ALA A 244 -33.03 -21.94 -23.09
CA ALA A 244 -32.32 -22.05 -21.82
C ALA A 244 -31.80 -23.46 -21.58
N TYR A 245 -30.76 -23.57 -20.76
CA TYR A 245 -30.24 -24.86 -20.31
C TYR A 245 -30.87 -25.24 -18.97
N TYR A 246 -31.32 -26.49 -18.84
CA TYR A 246 -31.66 -27.10 -17.56
C TYR A 246 -30.66 -28.20 -17.19
N TYR A 247 -30.61 -28.52 -15.91
CA TYR A 247 -29.73 -29.55 -15.36
C TYR A 247 -30.56 -30.77 -14.96
N HIS A 248 -30.27 -31.90 -15.59
CA HIS A 248 -30.92 -33.18 -15.30
C HIS A 248 -30.00 -34.06 -14.46
N ASN A 249 -30.48 -34.55 -13.32
CA ASN A 249 -29.75 -35.50 -12.49
C ASN A 249 -30.01 -36.92 -13.01
N THR A 250 -29.00 -37.60 -13.56
CA THR A 250 -29.19 -38.93 -14.15
C THR A 250 -29.46 -40.03 -13.15
N ARG A 251 -29.17 -39.82 -11.86
CA ARG A 251 -29.39 -40.79 -10.79
C ARG A 251 -30.80 -40.64 -10.20
N THR A 252 -31.23 -39.42 -9.89
CA THR A 252 -32.56 -39.19 -9.28
C THR A 252 -33.66 -38.90 -10.30
N LYS A 253 -33.30 -38.68 -11.57
CA LYS A 253 -34.20 -38.29 -12.67
C LYS A 253 -34.94 -36.96 -12.45
N GLN A 254 -34.45 -36.14 -11.52
CA GLN A 254 -34.99 -34.80 -11.26
C GLN A 254 -34.33 -33.76 -12.16
N THR A 255 -35.10 -32.75 -12.57
CA THR A 255 -34.63 -31.62 -13.39
C THR A 255 -34.69 -30.32 -12.59
N THR A 256 -33.63 -29.51 -12.69
CA THR A 256 -33.57 -28.19 -12.06
C THR A 256 -33.09 -27.15 -13.08
N TRP A 257 -33.75 -26.01 -13.10
CA TRP A 257 -33.33 -24.85 -13.90
C TRP A 257 -32.13 -24.14 -13.29
N GLU A 258 -31.92 -24.28 -11.97
CA GLU A 258 -30.76 -23.73 -11.29
C GLU A 258 -29.53 -24.64 -11.42
N LYS A 259 -28.37 -24.01 -11.65
CA LYS A 259 -27.07 -24.67 -11.63
C LYS A 259 -26.77 -25.24 -10.23
N PRO A 260 -26.39 -26.53 -10.10
CA PRO A 260 -26.09 -27.14 -8.81
C PRO A 260 -25.06 -26.33 -8.03
N ALA A 261 -25.24 -26.20 -6.71
CA ALA A 261 -24.47 -25.30 -5.86
C ALA A 261 -22.94 -25.46 -6.01
N VAL A 262 -22.46 -26.69 -6.15
CA VAL A 262 -21.04 -27.03 -6.35
C VAL A 262 -20.46 -26.45 -7.64
N LEU A 263 -21.29 -26.25 -8.67
CA LEU A 263 -20.87 -25.84 -10.01
C LEU A 263 -21.00 -24.33 -10.25
N ARG A 264 -21.66 -23.57 -9.36
CA ARG A 264 -21.91 -22.12 -9.57
C ARG A 264 -20.64 -21.31 -9.85
N ASN A 265 -19.52 -21.68 -9.20
CA ASN A 265 -18.23 -20.99 -9.34
C ASN A 265 -17.20 -21.74 -10.20
N ALA A 266 -17.58 -22.86 -10.81
CA ALA A 266 -16.67 -23.67 -11.61
C ALA A 266 -16.53 -23.08 -13.03
N GLN A 267 -15.29 -22.94 -13.52
CA GLN A 267 -15.02 -22.41 -14.86
C GLN A 267 -15.55 -23.28 -16.00
N ALA A 268 -15.77 -24.58 -15.76
CA ALA A 268 -16.28 -25.51 -16.76
C ALA A 268 -17.55 -26.21 -16.28
N ASP A 269 -18.58 -26.13 -17.13
CA ASP A 269 -19.92 -26.70 -16.95
C ASP A 269 -19.96 -28.22 -17.07
N VAL A 270 -21.14 -28.79 -16.88
CA VAL A 270 -21.38 -30.21 -17.00
C VAL A 270 -21.52 -30.64 -18.46
N PHE A 271 -21.18 -31.90 -18.75
CA PHE A 271 -21.31 -32.48 -20.08
C PHE A 271 -22.76 -32.47 -20.56
N THR A 272 -22.92 -32.24 -21.87
CA THR A 272 -24.16 -32.53 -22.59
C THR A 272 -24.31 -34.03 -22.79
N PRO A 273 -25.53 -34.55 -23.00
CA PRO A 273 -25.75 -35.98 -23.22
C PRO A 273 -24.84 -36.57 -24.30
N ARG A 274 -24.67 -35.86 -25.42
CA ARG A 274 -23.79 -36.26 -26.55
C ARG A 274 -22.32 -36.33 -26.16
N THR A 275 -21.82 -35.33 -25.41
CA THR A 275 -20.42 -35.29 -24.99
C THR A 275 -20.13 -36.34 -23.92
N ARG A 276 -21.08 -36.59 -23.02
CA ARG A 276 -20.99 -37.67 -22.03
C ARG A 276 -20.93 -39.05 -22.68
N GLN A 277 -21.79 -39.34 -23.66
CA GLN A 277 -21.75 -40.62 -24.38
C GLN A 277 -20.40 -40.85 -25.06
N LYS A 278 -19.87 -39.82 -25.74
CA LYS A 278 -18.53 -39.87 -26.34
C LYS A 278 -17.45 -40.17 -25.29
N GLN A 279 -17.54 -39.56 -24.11
CA GLN A 279 -16.60 -39.79 -23.03
C GLN A 279 -16.69 -41.21 -22.46
N GLN A 280 -17.91 -41.75 -22.27
CA GLN A 280 -18.11 -43.13 -21.84
C GLN A 280 -17.50 -44.12 -22.86
N GLN A 281 -17.69 -43.89 -24.16
CA GLN A 281 -17.05 -44.69 -25.21
C GLN A 281 -15.52 -44.64 -25.12
N LEU A 282 -14.94 -43.45 -24.94
CA LEU A 282 -13.51 -43.28 -24.72
C LEU A 282 -13.00 -44.00 -23.47
N GLU A 283 -13.74 -43.94 -22.36
CA GLU A 283 -13.40 -44.64 -21.11
C GLU A 283 -13.45 -46.17 -21.28
N THR A 284 -14.45 -46.70 -21.99
CA THR A 284 -14.52 -48.14 -22.29
C THR A 284 -13.34 -48.60 -23.17
N LEU A 285 -12.96 -47.79 -24.16
CA LEU A 285 -11.79 -48.07 -25.02
C LEU A 285 -10.47 -47.96 -24.24
N ALA A 286 -10.36 -47.01 -23.32
CA ALA A 286 -9.20 -46.85 -22.45
C ALA A 286 -9.05 -48.05 -21.50
N HIS A 287 -10.14 -48.52 -20.89
CA HIS A 287 -10.12 -49.71 -20.03
C HIS A 287 -9.72 -50.99 -20.76
N LEU A 288 -10.02 -51.11 -22.05
CA LEU A 288 -9.54 -52.22 -22.89
C LEU A 288 -8.05 -52.10 -23.27
N GLY A 289 -7.48 -50.89 -23.25
CA GLY A 289 -6.08 -50.60 -23.61
C GLY A 289 -5.12 -50.46 -22.43
N ASP A 290 -5.61 -50.40 -21.19
CA ASP A 290 -4.79 -50.11 -20.00
C ASP A 290 -4.31 -51.38 -19.31
N THR A 291 -3.46 -52.14 -20.01
CA THR A 291 -2.63 -53.21 -19.41
C THR A 291 -1.26 -52.70 -18.97
N ARG A 292 -1.05 -51.38 -18.99
CA ARG A 292 0.24 -50.77 -18.62
C ARG A 292 0.38 -50.79 -17.11
N LYS A 293 1.13 -51.77 -16.60
CA LYS A 293 1.57 -51.81 -15.20
C LYS A 293 2.11 -50.42 -14.79
N PRO A 294 1.80 -49.94 -13.57
CA PRO A 294 2.28 -48.65 -13.10
C PRO A 294 3.81 -48.61 -13.24
N ARG A 295 4.29 -47.61 -13.99
CA ARG A 295 5.71 -47.47 -14.31
C ARG A 295 6.48 -47.22 -13.01
N VAL A 296 7.29 -48.18 -12.59
CA VAL A 296 8.17 -48.02 -11.42
C VAL A 296 9.26 -47.01 -11.80
N TRP A 297 9.33 -45.90 -11.06
CA TRP A 297 10.31 -44.85 -11.29
C TRP A 297 11.61 -45.21 -10.57
N THR A 298 12.60 -45.70 -11.32
CA THR A 298 14.00 -45.79 -10.87
C THR A 298 14.75 -44.51 -11.25
N GLN A 299 15.87 -44.23 -10.57
CA GLN A 299 16.71 -43.06 -10.86
C GLN A 299 17.09 -42.98 -12.34
N ASP A 300 17.49 -44.10 -12.94
CA ASP A 300 17.92 -44.14 -14.35
C ASP A 300 16.76 -43.87 -15.31
N THR A 301 15.57 -44.42 -15.03
CA THR A 301 14.36 -44.15 -15.84
C THR A 301 13.92 -42.69 -15.74
N ALA A 302 14.05 -42.09 -14.55
CA ALA A 302 13.78 -40.67 -14.34
C ALA A 302 14.78 -39.79 -15.11
N VAL A 303 16.08 -40.14 -15.08
CA VAL A 303 17.13 -39.43 -15.83
C VAL A 303 16.85 -39.48 -17.33
N VAL A 304 16.56 -40.66 -17.90
CA VAL A 304 16.23 -40.79 -19.33
C VAL A 304 14.98 -39.98 -19.69
N CYS A 305 13.96 -39.97 -18.83
CA CYS A 305 12.75 -39.19 -19.06
C CYS A 305 13.05 -37.67 -19.02
N LEU A 306 13.84 -37.21 -18.05
CA LEU A 306 14.23 -35.80 -17.93
C LEU A 306 15.11 -35.36 -19.11
N GLN A 307 16.06 -36.19 -19.54
CA GLN A 307 16.86 -35.96 -20.74
C GLN A 307 15.97 -35.90 -22.00
N GLY A 308 14.99 -36.79 -22.12
CA GLY A 308 14.01 -36.77 -23.21
C GLY A 308 13.17 -35.50 -23.23
N LEU A 309 12.68 -35.06 -22.06
CA LEU A 309 11.94 -33.80 -21.91
C LEU A 309 12.81 -32.59 -22.26
N PHE A 310 14.08 -32.59 -21.85
CA PHE A 310 15.03 -31.54 -22.20
C PHE A 310 15.25 -31.46 -23.72
N ARG A 311 15.53 -32.60 -24.36
CA ARG A 311 15.70 -32.68 -25.83
C ARG A 311 14.44 -32.24 -26.57
N LYS A 312 13.25 -32.65 -26.10
CA LYS A 312 11.96 -32.19 -26.65
C LYS A 312 11.81 -30.68 -26.52
N ARG A 313 12.11 -30.11 -25.35
CA ARG A 313 12.03 -28.66 -25.11
C ARG A 313 13.02 -27.89 -25.97
N GLN A 314 14.23 -28.42 -26.16
CA GLN A 314 15.24 -27.85 -27.04
C GLN A 314 14.79 -27.88 -28.51
N ALA A 315 14.25 -29.01 -28.99
CA ALA A 315 13.70 -29.13 -30.33
C ALA A 315 12.51 -28.19 -30.57
N GLN A 316 11.61 -28.05 -29.58
CA GLN A 316 10.50 -27.08 -29.65
C GLN A 316 11.01 -25.64 -29.74
N ARG A 317 12.01 -25.27 -28.94
CA ARG A 317 12.62 -23.92 -29.02
C ARG A 317 13.27 -23.68 -30.38
N ALA A 318 13.99 -24.65 -30.93
CA ALA A 318 14.58 -24.55 -32.26
C ALA A 318 13.51 -24.42 -33.35
N LEU A 319 12.42 -25.19 -33.25
CA LEU A 319 11.26 -25.08 -34.14
C LEU A 319 10.61 -23.70 -34.05
N HIS A 320 10.36 -23.20 -32.85
CA HIS A 320 9.75 -21.88 -32.65
C HIS A 320 10.64 -20.77 -33.22
N ALA A 321 11.95 -20.85 -33.01
CA ALA A 321 12.91 -19.91 -33.59
C ALA A 321 12.89 -19.95 -35.12
N ARG A 322 12.83 -21.14 -35.73
CA ARG A 322 12.68 -21.27 -37.18
C ARG A 322 11.34 -20.73 -37.69
N LEU A 323 10.23 -21.05 -37.02
CA LEU A 323 8.91 -20.56 -37.44
C LEU A 323 8.83 -19.02 -37.38
N ALA A 324 9.45 -18.39 -36.38
CA ALA A 324 9.54 -16.94 -36.28
C ALA A 324 10.43 -16.30 -37.37
N GLN A 325 11.42 -17.03 -37.89
CA GLN A 325 12.26 -16.57 -39.00
C GLN A 325 11.59 -16.77 -40.37
N VAL A 326 10.89 -17.89 -40.54
CA VAL A 326 10.32 -18.32 -41.83
C VAL A 326 9.00 -17.62 -42.11
N TYR A 327 8.17 -17.38 -41.10
CA TYR A 327 6.88 -16.71 -41.29
C TYR A 327 6.94 -15.27 -40.79
N ARG A 328 6.22 -14.39 -41.49
CA ARG A 328 5.92 -13.02 -41.06
C ARG A 328 4.43 -12.77 -41.17
N LYS A 329 3.90 -11.93 -40.28
CA LYS A 329 2.50 -11.51 -40.27
C LYS A 329 2.43 -10.06 -40.74
N ALA A 330 1.72 -9.79 -41.83
CA ALA A 330 1.61 -8.46 -42.40
C ALA A 330 0.14 -8.04 -42.47
N LEU A 331 -0.13 -6.74 -42.33
CA LEU A 331 -1.47 -6.17 -42.47
C LEU A 331 -1.67 -5.67 -43.90
N ASP A 332 -2.73 -6.13 -44.55
CA ASP A 332 -3.14 -5.61 -45.85
C ASP A 332 -3.85 -4.25 -45.68
N PRO A 333 -3.34 -3.14 -46.26
CA PRO A 333 -3.91 -1.81 -46.08
C PRO A 333 -5.34 -1.66 -46.60
N ASP A 334 -5.71 -2.41 -47.64
CA ASP A 334 -7.00 -2.26 -48.32
C ASP A 334 -8.11 -3.06 -47.62
N SER A 335 -7.80 -4.24 -47.08
CA SER A 335 -8.77 -5.10 -46.38
C SER A 335 -8.72 -4.96 -44.85
N GLY A 336 -7.61 -4.45 -44.28
CA GLY A 336 -7.37 -4.43 -42.84
C GLY A 336 -7.19 -5.82 -42.21
N LEU A 337 -7.09 -6.88 -43.03
CA LEU A 337 -6.88 -8.25 -42.58
C LEU A 337 -5.40 -8.59 -42.56
N PHE A 338 -5.01 -9.51 -41.68
CA PHE A 338 -3.66 -10.02 -41.62
C PHE A 338 -3.47 -11.19 -42.59
N TYR A 339 -2.34 -11.20 -43.30
CA TYR A 339 -1.87 -12.34 -44.07
C TYR A 339 -0.49 -12.79 -43.59
N TYR A 340 -0.16 -14.04 -43.88
CA TYR A 340 1.10 -14.65 -43.51
C TYR A 340 1.96 -14.84 -44.75
N VAL A 341 3.21 -14.38 -44.66
CA VAL A 341 4.22 -14.53 -45.71
C VAL A 341 5.28 -15.51 -45.26
N ASN A 342 5.53 -16.52 -46.07
CA ASN A 342 6.70 -17.35 -45.92
C ASN A 342 7.90 -16.67 -46.60
N VAL A 343 8.89 -16.26 -45.82
CA VAL A 343 10.06 -15.48 -46.27
C VAL A 343 10.98 -16.30 -47.19
N GLU A 344 11.05 -17.62 -47.02
CA GLU A 344 11.93 -18.49 -47.81
C GLU A 344 11.35 -18.82 -49.19
N THR A 345 10.03 -19.06 -49.25
CA THR A 345 9.35 -19.47 -50.50
C THR A 345 8.58 -18.33 -51.16
N GLN A 346 8.49 -17.17 -50.51
CA GLN A 346 7.68 -16.00 -50.91
C GLN A 346 6.20 -16.31 -51.11
N ALA A 347 5.71 -17.46 -50.62
CA ALA A 347 4.31 -17.83 -50.67
C ALA A 347 3.50 -17.01 -49.66
N VAL A 348 2.32 -16.55 -50.08
CA VAL A 348 1.39 -15.77 -49.27
C VAL A 348 0.16 -16.61 -48.97
N SER A 349 -0.25 -16.63 -47.69
CA SER A 349 -1.45 -17.33 -47.23
C SER A 349 -2.27 -16.43 -46.30
N TRP A 350 -3.57 -16.35 -46.55
CA TRP A 350 -4.51 -15.63 -45.68
C TRP A 350 -4.87 -16.42 -44.42
N GLU A 351 -4.70 -17.75 -44.45
CA GLU A 351 -4.87 -18.60 -43.28
C GLU A 351 -3.55 -18.73 -42.52
N PRO A 352 -3.58 -18.73 -41.17
CA PRO A 352 -2.38 -18.90 -40.37
C PRO A 352 -1.81 -20.31 -40.58
N PRO A 353 -0.48 -20.46 -40.79
CA PRO A 353 0.14 -21.77 -40.99
C PRO A 353 -0.15 -22.68 -39.80
N ALA A 354 -0.61 -23.91 -40.06
CA ALA A 354 -1.02 -24.85 -39.02
C ALA A 354 0.05 -25.04 -37.92
N LEU A 355 1.32 -25.07 -38.30
CA LEU A 355 2.45 -25.19 -37.36
C LEU A 355 2.60 -23.97 -36.44
N VAL A 356 2.33 -22.75 -36.92
CA VAL A 356 2.37 -21.52 -36.12
C VAL A 356 1.21 -21.50 -35.12
N VAL A 357 0.02 -21.93 -35.55
CA VAL A 357 -1.17 -22.04 -34.68
C VAL A 357 -0.97 -23.08 -33.58
N ILE A 358 -0.51 -24.28 -33.93
CA ILE A 358 -0.31 -25.38 -32.98
C ILE A 358 0.78 -25.04 -31.95
N SER A 359 1.83 -24.32 -32.37
CA SER A 359 2.94 -23.92 -31.49
C SER A 359 2.72 -22.60 -30.76
N ASN A 360 1.65 -21.86 -31.11
CA ASN A 360 1.29 -20.55 -30.56
C ASN A 360 2.48 -19.58 -30.53
N VAL A 361 3.25 -19.55 -31.62
CA VAL A 361 4.44 -18.70 -31.77
C VAL A 361 4.01 -17.31 -32.21
N ALA A 362 4.46 -16.28 -31.50
CA ALA A 362 4.31 -14.90 -31.92
C ALA A 362 5.25 -14.65 -33.11
N VAL A 363 4.65 -14.39 -34.26
CA VAL A 363 5.35 -14.05 -35.50
C VAL A 363 5.50 -12.54 -35.57
N GLU A 364 6.64 -12.03 -36.06
CA GLU A 364 6.87 -10.59 -36.20
C GLU A 364 5.83 -9.94 -37.11
N GLU A 365 5.27 -8.82 -36.64
CA GLU A 365 4.30 -7.99 -37.33
C GLU A 365 5.04 -6.89 -38.10
N TYR A 366 4.70 -6.72 -39.38
CA TYR A 366 5.26 -5.69 -40.26
C TYR A 366 4.21 -4.68 -40.70
#